data_AF-A0A8S2YMW0-F1
#
_entry.id   AF-A0A8S2YMW0-F1
#
_cell.length_a   1.000
_cell.length_b   1.000
_cell.length_c   1.000
_cell.angle_alpha   90.00
_cell.angle_beta   90.00
_cell.angle_gamma   90.00
#
_symmetry.space_group_name_H-M   'P 1'
#
loop_
_entity.id
_entity.type
_entity.pdbx_description
1 polymer ?
#
loop_
_entity_poly.entity_id
_entity_poly.type
_entity_poly.pdbx_seq_one_letter_code
_entity_poly.pdbx_strand_id
1 'polypeptide(L)'
;LDFHGRLLIFQLASKSRDLSRLIFTQWISQSGFELIDILRLSKISSLNENKKTDYRLTIESSLRYFLNDKNIRRIVLNNTRKAIGTSKGGLLPSDVSNYAEQLFIWRILCQLINGEDDDDNNTNIHPDFHEFIAYFYRLVKSSVNKTLSSTDEFVICQHASILSTFDMLDIYRRKCVEAISRCMLVHFGQYETIIEQALELVHRIHPSKDTADQRYQLITYTLNDIIQRCKTEHNEELTFMQCMIMSKLFIEHEKEPDLNNTDLKQLLDSLIRSGLSHKDIDIQSYTLSTLRSLVCHSRQAAIDFIKKILHITNKIQDISLKCQSISTLIDVLLVHGLDFFTSLNLTTSQFIEQYLSNLFSDRNIEIKHTIVFGLIKLFLSSRLEPTVSLLKIILDYRFSNDYRPIDQHQRDDITSFFYFFTHLSISNVLLIEEITFDLVSR
;
A
#
# COMPACT_ATOMS: atom_id res chain seq x y z
N LEU A 1 -10.32 36.09 -10.90
CA LEU A 1 -9.37 35.11 -11.48
C LEU A 1 -10.16 34.12 -12.32
N ASP A 2 -9.76 34.00 -13.59
CA ASP A 2 -10.22 32.92 -14.46
C ASP A 2 -9.74 31.56 -13.92
N PHE A 3 -10.24 30.48 -14.50
CA PHE A 3 -9.96 29.10 -14.09
C PHE A 3 -8.47 28.77 -14.07
N HIS A 4 -7.70 29.27 -15.04
CA HIS A 4 -6.28 29.01 -15.18
C HIS A 4 -5.45 29.72 -14.09
N GLY A 5 -5.81 30.97 -13.76
CA GLY A 5 -5.18 31.70 -12.68
C GLY A 5 -5.37 31.04 -11.30
N ARG A 6 -6.52 30.38 -11.06
CA ARG A 6 -6.80 29.67 -9.79
C ARG A 6 -5.97 28.40 -9.63
N LEU A 7 -5.77 27.65 -10.71
CA LEU A 7 -4.94 26.43 -10.71
C LEU A 7 -3.47 26.76 -10.42
N LEU A 8 -2.96 27.84 -11.02
CA LEU A 8 -1.59 28.30 -10.83
C LEU A 8 -1.34 28.73 -9.37
N ILE A 9 -2.31 29.43 -8.77
CA ILE A 9 -2.28 29.82 -7.35
C ILE A 9 -2.27 28.59 -6.44
N PHE A 10 -3.05 27.54 -6.75
CA PHE A 10 -3.06 26.28 -5.99
C PHE A 10 -1.72 25.54 -6.07
N GLN A 11 -1.12 25.47 -7.26
CA GLN A 11 0.21 24.88 -7.47
C GLN A 11 1.35 25.66 -6.81
N LEU A 12 1.21 26.98 -6.69
CA LEU A 12 2.17 27.82 -5.97
C LEU A 12 1.99 27.68 -4.46
N ALA A 13 0.75 27.63 -3.98
CA ALA A 13 0.40 27.43 -2.58
C ALA A 13 0.93 26.09 -2.06
N SER A 14 0.80 24.99 -2.82
CA SER A 14 1.24 23.65 -2.39
C SER A 14 2.76 23.53 -2.16
N LYS A 15 3.55 24.51 -2.59
CA LYS A 15 5.01 24.55 -2.40
C LYS A 15 5.46 25.27 -1.11
N SER A 16 4.56 25.92 -0.38
CA SER A 16 4.91 26.68 0.83
C SER A 16 3.78 26.71 1.85
N ARG A 17 4.10 26.34 3.10
CA ARG A 17 3.17 26.29 4.24
C ARG A 17 2.48 27.62 4.52
N ASP A 18 3.24 28.72 4.55
CA ASP A 18 2.72 30.03 4.94
C ASP A 18 1.91 30.66 3.81
N LEU A 19 2.33 30.43 2.56
CA LEU A 19 1.62 30.89 1.36
C LEU A 19 0.29 30.15 1.19
N SER A 20 0.31 28.84 1.40
CA SER A 20 -0.86 27.99 1.52
C SER A 20 -1.85 28.54 2.56
N ARG A 21 -1.38 28.75 3.79
CA ARG A 21 -2.23 29.23 4.89
C ARG A 21 -2.83 30.60 4.58
N LEU A 22 -2.06 31.53 4.01
CA LEU A 22 -2.53 32.86 3.63
C LEU A 22 -3.63 32.79 2.56
N ILE A 23 -3.37 32.06 1.47
CA ILE A 23 -4.27 31.94 0.32
C ILE A 23 -5.58 31.27 0.73
N PHE A 24 -5.54 30.11 1.41
CA PHE A 24 -6.75 29.38 1.78
C PHE A 24 -7.56 30.08 2.87
N THR A 25 -6.92 30.74 3.84
CA THR A 25 -7.65 31.50 4.86
C THR A 25 -8.43 32.65 4.23
N GLN A 26 -7.83 33.38 3.27
CA GLN A 26 -8.54 34.42 2.52
C GLN A 26 -9.62 33.83 1.61
N TRP A 27 -9.32 32.74 0.91
CA TRP A 27 -10.24 32.13 -0.07
C TRP A 27 -11.48 31.53 0.58
N ILE A 28 -11.33 30.92 1.76
CA ILE A 28 -12.43 30.35 2.56
C ILE A 28 -13.24 31.47 3.26
N SER A 29 -12.61 32.60 3.61
CA SER A 29 -13.30 33.74 4.24
C SER A 29 -14.23 34.52 3.29
N GLN A 30 -13.99 34.43 1.98
CA GLN A 30 -14.79 35.09 0.95
C GLN A 30 -15.93 34.15 0.54
N SER A 31 -16.99 34.16 1.35
CA SER A 31 -18.23 33.40 1.21
C SER A 31 -18.72 33.32 -0.25
N GLY A 32 -18.64 32.12 -0.84
CA GLY A 32 -19.20 31.85 -2.17
C GLY A 32 -18.52 30.72 -2.96
N PHE A 33 -17.35 30.24 -2.55
CA PHE A 33 -16.67 29.14 -3.25
C PHE A 33 -16.82 27.84 -2.47
N GLU A 34 -17.58 26.92 -3.05
CA GLU A 34 -17.86 25.62 -2.50
C GLU A 34 -16.56 24.81 -2.43
N LEU A 35 -16.41 23.98 -1.40
CA LEU A 35 -15.40 22.91 -1.32
C LEU A 35 -15.33 22.10 -2.63
N ILE A 36 -16.45 22.06 -3.37
CA ILE A 36 -16.61 21.52 -4.73
C ILE A 36 -15.64 22.16 -5.74
N ASP A 37 -15.31 23.44 -5.65
CA ASP A 37 -14.33 24.08 -6.56
C ASP A 37 -12.89 23.68 -6.24
N ILE A 38 -12.56 23.50 -4.96
CA ILE A 38 -11.28 22.91 -4.53
C ILE A 38 -11.19 21.44 -5.00
N LEU A 39 -12.32 20.72 -5.00
CA LEU A 39 -12.44 19.34 -5.48
C LEU A 39 -12.42 19.23 -7.02
N ARG A 40 -13.01 20.19 -7.73
CA ARG A 40 -12.95 20.31 -9.20
C ARG A 40 -11.55 20.66 -9.68
N LEU A 41 -10.82 21.50 -8.95
CA LEU A 41 -9.40 21.76 -9.20
C LEU A 41 -8.54 20.51 -8.96
N SER A 42 -8.97 19.60 -8.09
CA SER A 42 -8.28 18.34 -7.82
C SER A 42 -8.66 17.18 -8.75
N LYS A 43 -9.83 17.22 -9.42
CA LYS A 43 -10.14 16.34 -10.58
C LYS A 43 -9.11 16.44 -11.73
N ILE A 44 -8.28 17.48 -11.74
CA ILE A 44 -7.30 17.75 -12.80
C ILE A 44 -5.92 17.20 -12.44
N SER A 45 -5.57 17.00 -11.15
CA SER A 45 -4.27 16.38 -10.81
C SER A 45 -4.24 14.89 -11.10
N SER A 46 -5.40 14.23 -11.21
CA SER A 46 -5.53 12.85 -11.71
C SER A 46 -5.43 12.72 -13.23
N LEU A 47 -5.39 13.83 -13.99
CA LEU A 47 -5.19 13.84 -15.44
C LEU A 47 -3.72 13.98 -15.87
N ASN A 48 -2.79 14.20 -14.94
CA ASN A 48 -1.36 14.15 -15.23
C ASN A 48 -0.80 12.75 -14.95
N GLU A 49 -1.25 11.79 -15.77
CA GLU A 49 -0.63 10.46 -15.95
C GLU A 49 0.73 10.54 -16.68
N ASN A 50 1.56 11.55 -16.39
CA ASN A 50 2.96 11.49 -16.79
C ASN A 50 3.74 10.81 -15.67
N LYS A 51 3.70 9.48 -15.74
CA LYS A 51 4.63 8.53 -15.13
C LYS A 51 6.05 9.11 -15.16
N LYS A 52 6.58 9.59 -14.02
CA LYS A 52 8.03 9.61 -13.69
C LYS A 52 8.47 10.39 -12.43
N THR A 53 7.59 10.99 -11.64
CA THR A 53 8.05 11.64 -10.38
C THR A 53 7.23 11.18 -9.18
N ASP A 54 7.95 10.65 -8.18
CA ASP A 54 7.42 10.01 -6.96
C ASP A 54 6.78 10.96 -5.94
N TYR A 55 6.51 12.21 -6.31
CA TYR A 55 5.72 13.11 -5.47
C TYR A 55 4.23 12.89 -5.72
N ARG A 56 3.72 11.74 -5.27
CA ARG A 56 2.30 11.58 -4.96
C ARG A 56 1.96 12.37 -3.69
N LEU A 57 2.07 13.70 -3.75
CA LEU A 57 1.22 14.56 -2.94
C LEU A 57 -0.19 14.38 -3.49
N THR A 58 -0.84 13.29 -3.06
CA THR A 58 -2.22 13.04 -3.41
C THR A 58 -3.06 14.20 -2.90
N ILE A 59 -4.17 14.46 -3.57
CA ILE A 59 -5.18 15.43 -3.12
C ILE A 59 -5.52 15.17 -1.65
N GLU A 60 -5.57 13.89 -1.27
CA GLU A 60 -5.74 13.42 0.09
C GLU A 60 -4.58 13.84 1.02
N SER A 61 -3.32 13.69 0.62
CA SER A 61 -2.16 14.17 1.41
C SER A 61 -2.19 15.68 1.62
N SER A 62 -2.58 16.43 0.58
CA SER A 62 -2.71 17.90 0.66
C SER A 62 -3.86 18.29 1.58
N LEU A 63 -5.04 17.67 1.41
CA LEU A 63 -6.20 17.90 2.27
C LEU A 63 -5.94 17.52 3.72
N ARG A 64 -5.30 16.37 4.00
CA ARG A 64 -4.87 15.98 5.35
C ARG A 64 -3.93 17.01 5.96
N TYR A 65 -2.99 17.54 5.19
CA TYR A 65 -2.08 18.59 5.64
C TYR A 65 -2.82 19.87 6.04
N PHE A 66 -3.77 20.35 5.23
CA PHE A 66 -4.58 21.52 5.55
C PHE A 66 -5.50 21.30 6.75
N LEU A 67 -6.08 20.12 6.82
CA LEU A 67 -7.02 19.74 7.86
C LEU A 67 -6.31 19.37 9.17
N ASN A 68 -4.98 19.27 9.22
CA ASN A 68 -4.22 19.23 10.48
C ASN A 68 -4.25 20.56 11.24
N ASP A 69 -4.58 21.69 10.60
CA ASP A 69 -4.78 22.97 11.29
C ASP A 69 -6.21 23.04 11.88
N LYS A 70 -6.31 23.15 13.21
CA LYS A 70 -7.59 23.16 13.96
C LYS A 70 -8.57 24.23 13.47
N ASN A 71 -8.09 25.41 13.07
CA ASN A 71 -8.96 26.50 12.63
C ASN A 71 -9.52 26.24 11.23
N ILE A 72 -8.65 25.80 10.31
CA ILE A 72 -9.07 25.44 8.94
C ILE A 72 -10.04 24.27 9.00
N ARG A 73 -9.75 23.25 9.80
CA ARG A 73 -10.64 22.10 10.03
C ARG A 73 -12.02 22.54 10.52
N ARG A 74 -12.08 23.40 11.55
CA ARG A 74 -13.35 23.91 12.09
C ARG A 74 -14.18 24.65 11.05
N ILE A 75 -13.53 25.45 10.20
CA ILE A 75 -14.21 26.19 9.13
C ILE A 75 -14.71 25.24 8.04
N VAL A 76 -13.88 24.28 7.62
CA VAL A 76 -14.27 23.25 6.65
C VAL A 76 -15.45 22.44 7.19
N LEU A 77 -15.38 21.92 8.42
CA LEU A 77 -16.47 21.19 9.07
C LEU A 77 -17.77 22.00 9.11
N ASN A 78 -17.70 23.28 9.48
CA ASN A 78 -18.89 24.15 9.54
C ASN A 78 -19.48 24.43 8.14
N ASN A 79 -18.63 24.66 7.13
CA ASN A 79 -19.08 24.89 5.76
C ASN A 79 -19.66 23.62 5.14
N THR A 80 -19.05 22.46 5.41
CA THR A 80 -19.55 21.19 4.92
C THR A 80 -20.86 20.79 5.62
N ARG A 81 -21.00 21.02 6.92
CA ARG A 81 -22.28 20.87 7.65
C ARG A 81 -23.39 21.74 7.03
N LYS A 82 -23.06 22.97 6.60
CA LYS A 82 -23.99 23.85 5.89
C LYS A 82 -24.33 23.35 4.49
N ALA A 83 -23.36 22.81 3.76
CA ALA A 83 -23.52 22.33 2.39
C ALA A 83 -24.27 20.99 2.29
N ILE A 84 -24.06 20.07 3.24
CA ILE A 84 -24.73 18.76 3.30
C ILE A 84 -26.19 18.90 3.79
N GLY A 85 -26.52 20.01 4.46
CA GLY A 85 -27.83 20.22 5.05
C GLY A 85 -27.94 19.54 6.41
N THR A 86 -28.24 20.31 7.45
CA THR A 86 -28.47 19.83 8.83
C THR A 86 -29.88 19.26 9.01
N SER A 87 -30.42 18.54 8.02
CA SER A 87 -31.68 17.84 8.22
C SER A 87 -31.41 16.58 9.02
N LYS A 88 -31.83 16.58 10.30
CA LYS A 88 -32.07 15.37 11.08
C LYS A 88 -32.89 14.40 10.20
N GLY A 89 -32.27 13.32 9.74
CA GLY A 89 -32.81 12.39 8.73
C GLY A 89 -32.16 12.56 7.36
N GLY A 90 -30.83 12.47 7.29
CA GLY A 90 -30.02 12.70 6.09
C GLY A 90 -30.31 11.68 5.00
N LEU A 91 -31.30 11.98 4.16
CA LEU A 91 -31.53 11.33 2.88
C LEU A 91 -30.22 11.36 2.07
N LEU A 92 -29.75 10.18 1.71
CA LEU A 92 -28.71 10.01 0.69
C LEU A 92 -29.06 10.89 -0.53
N PRO A 93 -28.10 11.68 -1.05
CA PRO A 93 -28.34 12.63 -2.13
C PRO A 93 -29.09 11.99 -3.29
N SER A 94 -30.25 12.55 -3.64
CA SER A 94 -31.10 12.06 -4.74
C SER A 94 -30.51 12.35 -6.13
N ASP A 95 -29.51 13.22 -6.23
CA ASP A 95 -28.86 13.61 -7.50
C ASP A 95 -27.55 12.84 -7.72
N VAL A 96 -27.62 11.85 -8.62
CA VAL A 96 -26.54 10.91 -8.98
C VAL A 96 -25.29 11.60 -9.55
N SER A 97 -25.41 12.83 -10.08
CA SER A 97 -24.33 13.49 -10.83
C SER A 97 -23.15 13.97 -9.99
N ASN A 98 -23.32 14.15 -8.67
CA ASN A 98 -22.26 14.57 -7.74
C ASN A 98 -22.07 13.58 -6.56
N TYR A 99 -22.68 12.40 -6.64
CA TYR A 99 -22.74 11.45 -5.52
C TYR A 99 -21.35 10.91 -5.13
N ALA A 100 -20.49 10.64 -6.12
CA ALA A 100 -19.13 10.16 -5.90
C ALA A 100 -18.27 11.20 -5.17
N GLU A 101 -18.34 12.46 -5.57
CA GLU A 101 -17.61 13.57 -4.97
C GLU A 101 -18.05 13.83 -3.53
N GLN A 102 -19.36 13.72 -3.26
CA GLN A 102 -19.92 13.87 -1.93
C GLN A 102 -19.46 12.76 -0.99
N LEU A 103 -19.42 11.51 -1.46
CA LEU A 103 -18.88 10.40 -0.67
C LEU A 103 -17.39 10.55 -0.39
N PHE A 104 -16.61 11.03 -1.36
CA PHE A 104 -15.18 11.29 -1.13
C PHE A 104 -14.96 12.32 -0.03
N ILE A 105 -15.74 13.41 -0.03
CA ILE A 105 -15.73 14.42 1.04
C ILE A 105 -16.10 13.77 2.37
N TRP A 106 -17.19 13.01 2.41
CA TRP A 106 -17.62 12.32 3.62
C TRP A 106 -16.56 11.38 4.19
N ARG A 107 -15.87 10.61 3.35
CA ARG A 107 -14.77 9.75 3.78
C ARG A 107 -13.68 10.55 4.48
N ILE A 108 -13.23 11.65 3.87
CA ILE A 108 -12.19 12.50 4.44
C ILE A 108 -12.64 13.06 5.78
N LEU A 109 -13.89 13.52 5.88
CA LEU A 109 -14.42 14.07 7.13
C LEU A 109 -14.47 13.02 8.23
N CYS A 110 -15.01 11.83 7.96
CA CYS A 110 -15.09 10.76 8.95
C CYS A 110 -13.71 10.33 9.45
N GLN A 111 -12.72 10.23 8.55
CA GLN A 111 -11.34 9.87 8.93
C GLN A 111 -10.65 10.94 9.80
N LEU A 112 -10.97 12.22 9.60
CA LEU A 112 -10.39 13.32 10.39
C LEU A 112 -11.04 13.49 11.76
N ILE A 113 -12.33 13.17 11.86
CA ILE A 113 -13.12 13.28 13.08
C ILE A 113 -12.73 12.17 14.07
N ASN A 114 -12.56 10.94 13.59
CA ASN A 114 -12.14 9.81 14.43
C ASN A 114 -10.70 9.88 14.95
N GLY A 115 -9.91 10.86 14.52
CA GLY A 115 -8.52 11.07 14.97
C GLY A 115 -8.37 11.94 16.23
N GLU A 116 -9.45 12.51 16.77
CA GLU A 116 -9.42 13.36 17.97
C GLU A 116 -10.49 12.94 19.00
N ASP A 117 -10.12 12.95 20.28
CA ASP A 117 -10.97 12.68 21.46
C ASP A 117 -12.01 13.81 21.72
N ASP A 118 -12.58 14.43 20.69
CA ASP A 118 -13.59 15.49 20.82
C ASP A 118 -15.01 14.87 20.73
N ASP A 119 -15.40 14.16 21.79
CA ASP A 119 -16.67 13.42 21.92
C ASP A 119 -17.94 14.25 21.63
N ASP A 120 -17.90 15.57 21.90
CA ASP A 120 -19.09 16.43 21.82
C ASP A 120 -19.47 16.87 20.38
N ASN A 121 -18.61 16.67 19.38
CA ASN A 121 -18.87 17.11 18.00
C ASN A 121 -19.14 15.98 16.98
N ASN A 122 -19.00 14.71 17.40
CA ASN A 122 -18.98 13.54 16.51
C ASN A 122 -20.37 13.00 16.13
N THR A 123 -21.39 13.27 16.95
CA THR A 123 -22.71 12.62 16.82
C THR A 123 -23.60 13.11 15.66
N ASN A 124 -23.25 14.21 14.99
CA ASN A 124 -24.11 14.87 13.99
C ASN A 124 -23.53 14.96 12.57
N ILE A 125 -22.39 14.34 12.28
CA ILE A 125 -21.76 14.40 10.94
C ILE A 125 -21.94 13.09 10.16
N HIS A 126 -22.11 11.97 10.86
CA HIS A 126 -22.29 10.68 10.21
C HIS A 126 -23.68 10.58 9.55
N PRO A 127 -23.80 10.00 8.35
CA PRO A 127 -25.10 9.61 7.80
C PRO A 127 -25.85 8.70 8.77
N ASP A 128 -27.18 8.61 8.60
CA ASP A 128 -27.94 7.55 9.26
C ASP A 128 -27.31 6.20 8.86
N PHE A 129 -26.70 5.58 9.85
CA PHE A 129 -25.92 4.38 9.69
C PHE A 129 -26.76 3.23 9.10
N HIS A 130 -28.05 3.15 9.46
CA HIS A 130 -28.94 2.12 8.94
C HIS A 130 -29.25 2.33 7.46
N GLU A 131 -29.51 3.57 7.06
CA GLU A 131 -29.74 3.92 5.66
C GLU A 131 -28.47 3.72 4.82
N PHE A 132 -27.31 4.09 5.37
CA PHE A 132 -26.02 3.98 4.71
C PHE A 132 -25.65 2.51 4.44
N ILE A 133 -25.84 1.62 5.41
CA ILE A 133 -25.65 0.17 5.22
C ILE A 133 -26.67 -0.39 4.22
N ALA A 134 -27.95 -0.03 4.34
CA ALA A 134 -28.98 -0.53 3.45
C ALA A 134 -28.74 -0.10 1.99
N TYR A 135 -28.18 1.09 1.79
CA TYR A 135 -27.77 1.58 0.48
C TYR A 135 -26.54 0.83 -0.04
N PHE A 136 -25.51 0.68 0.79
CA PHE A 136 -24.33 -0.10 0.44
C PHE A 136 -24.70 -1.53 0.03
N TYR A 137 -25.59 -2.18 0.78
CA TYR A 137 -26.11 -3.51 0.45
C TYR A 137 -26.85 -3.54 -0.90
N ARG A 138 -27.70 -2.54 -1.17
CA ARG A 138 -28.39 -2.42 -2.46
C ARG A 138 -27.41 -2.22 -3.62
N LEU A 139 -26.39 -1.40 -3.41
CA LEU A 139 -25.40 -1.08 -4.41
C LEU A 139 -24.57 -2.33 -4.76
N VAL A 140 -24.06 -3.02 -3.75
CA VAL A 140 -23.38 -4.31 -3.90
C VAL A 140 -24.30 -5.35 -4.54
N LYS A 141 -25.53 -5.54 -4.07
CA LYS A 141 -26.46 -6.50 -4.67
C LYS A 141 -26.75 -6.18 -6.14
N SER A 142 -26.88 -4.89 -6.48
CA SER A 142 -27.09 -4.49 -7.87
C SER A 142 -25.87 -4.82 -8.73
N SER A 143 -24.67 -4.67 -8.17
CA SER A 143 -23.42 -4.95 -8.89
C SER A 143 -23.25 -6.42 -9.28
N VAL A 144 -23.89 -7.36 -8.56
CA VAL A 144 -23.70 -8.81 -8.76
C VAL A 144 -23.97 -9.29 -10.20
N ASN A 145 -24.85 -8.60 -10.93
CA ASN A 145 -25.28 -9.04 -12.27
C ASN A 145 -24.79 -8.12 -13.41
N LYS A 146 -23.82 -7.24 -13.15
CA LYS A 146 -23.35 -6.26 -14.14
C LYS A 146 -21.88 -5.91 -13.95
N THR A 147 -21.16 -5.72 -15.04
CA THR A 147 -19.81 -5.17 -15.04
C THR A 147 -19.84 -3.78 -14.42
N LEU A 148 -18.99 -3.53 -13.42
CA LEU A 148 -18.94 -2.25 -12.73
C LEU A 148 -18.23 -1.21 -13.60
N SER A 149 -18.78 0.01 -13.64
CA SER A 149 -18.03 1.16 -14.14
C SER A 149 -16.98 1.60 -13.12
N SER A 150 -15.96 2.34 -13.55
CA SER A 150 -14.96 2.93 -12.63
C SER A 150 -15.59 3.84 -11.57
N THR A 151 -16.73 4.48 -11.89
CA THR A 151 -17.50 5.28 -10.94
C THR A 151 -18.17 4.39 -9.89
N ASP A 152 -18.70 3.24 -10.27
CA ASP A 152 -19.33 2.30 -9.33
C ASP A 152 -18.29 1.70 -8.38
N GLU A 153 -17.12 1.30 -8.90
CA GLU A 153 -15.98 0.85 -8.09
C GLU A 153 -15.57 1.93 -7.08
N PHE A 154 -15.38 3.17 -7.54
CA PHE A 154 -15.03 4.28 -6.67
C PHE A 154 -16.08 4.49 -5.56
N VAL A 155 -17.36 4.48 -5.91
CA VAL A 155 -18.47 4.66 -4.96
C VAL A 155 -18.51 3.53 -3.92
N ILE A 156 -18.32 2.27 -4.33
CA ILE A 156 -18.21 1.12 -3.40
C ILE A 156 -17.07 1.33 -2.42
N CYS A 157 -15.89 1.69 -2.92
CA CYS A 157 -14.70 1.90 -2.11
C CYS A 157 -14.89 3.06 -1.12
N GLN A 158 -15.48 4.18 -1.54
CA GLN A 158 -15.76 5.28 -0.62
C GLN A 158 -16.74 4.87 0.49
N HIS A 159 -17.80 4.12 0.16
CA HIS A 159 -18.74 3.63 1.19
C HIS A 159 -18.08 2.67 2.17
N ALA A 160 -17.26 1.72 1.68
CA ALA A 160 -16.54 0.79 2.53
C ALA A 160 -15.58 1.52 3.48
N SER A 161 -14.82 2.50 2.97
CA SER A 161 -13.95 3.35 3.79
C SER A 161 -14.73 4.16 4.84
N ILE A 162 -15.91 4.69 4.49
CA ILE A 162 -16.76 5.42 5.44
C ILE A 162 -17.29 4.46 6.50
N LEU A 163 -17.83 3.31 6.11
CA LEU A 163 -18.32 2.29 7.03
C LEU A 163 -17.24 1.87 8.03
N SER A 164 -15.99 1.78 7.59
CA SER A 164 -14.86 1.38 8.44
C SER A 164 -14.50 2.43 9.52
N THR A 165 -15.10 3.62 9.47
CA THR A 165 -14.98 4.66 10.51
C THR A 165 -16.08 4.58 11.58
N PHE A 166 -17.17 3.85 11.34
CA PHE A 166 -18.24 3.76 12.35
C PHE A 166 -17.87 2.80 13.47
N ASP A 167 -18.16 3.18 14.71
CA ASP A 167 -18.27 2.20 15.79
C ASP A 167 -19.61 1.44 15.65
N MET A 168 -19.53 0.21 15.16
CA MET A 168 -20.70 -0.57 14.78
C MET A 168 -21.03 -1.64 15.82
N LEU A 169 -22.32 -1.93 16.02
CA LEU A 169 -22.72 -3.14 16.74
C LEU A 169 -22.45 -4.40 15.89
N ASP A 170 -22.13 -5.52 16.53
CA ASP A 170 -21.74 -6.81 15.90
C ASP A 170 -22.72 -7.36 14.85
N ILE A 171 -24.02 -7.05 14.97
CA ILE A 171 -25.03 -7.51 14.02
C ILE A 171 -24.91 -6.78 12.67
N TYR A 172 -24.64 -5.47 12.68
CA TYR A 172 -24.49 -4.67 11.46
C TYR A 172 -23.14 -4.91 10.80
N ARG A 173 -22.12 -5.07 11.63
CA ARG A 173 -20.80 -5.58 11.30
C ARG A 173 -20.87 -6.82 10.41
N ARG A 174 -21.55 -7.88 10.87
CA ARG A 174 -21.72 -9.13 10.09
C ARG A 174 -22.44 -8.92 8.75
N LYS A 175 -23.47 -8.06 8.71
CA LYS A 175 -24.20 -7.77 7.45
C LYS A 175 -23.33 -7.03 6.44
N CYS A 176 -22.51 -6.08 6.87
CA CYS A 176 -21.54 -5.40 6.02
C CYS A 176 -20.53 -6.40 5.46
N VAL A 177 -19.97 -7.23 6.33
CA VAL A 177 -19.03 -8.28 5.94
C VAL A 177 -19.67 -9.25 4.94
N GLU A 178 -20.87 -9.75 5.18
CA GLU A 178 -21.58 -10.64 4.25
C GLU A 178 -21.83 -9.99 2.88
N ALA A 179 -22.24 -8.71 2.87
CA ALA A 179 -22.43 -7.95 1.64
C ALA A 179 -21.13 -7.84 0.86
N ILE A 180 -20.07 -7.44 1.55
CA ILE A 180 -18.74 -7.31 0.96
C ILE A 180 -18.20 -8.65 0.48
N SER A 181 -18.28 -9.72 1.26
CA SER A 181 -17.83 -11.05 0.84
C SER A 181 -18.57 -11.50 -0.42
N ARG A 182 -19.87 -11.21 -0.54
CA ARG A 182 -20.61 -11.44 -1.79
C ARG A 182 -20.10 -10.56 -2.93
N CYS A 183 -19.79 -9.29 -2.67
CA CYS A 183 -19.18 -8.39 -3.65
C CYS A 183 -17.85 -8.97 -4.16
N MET A 184 -16.98 -9.38 -3.23
CA MET A 184 -15.67 -9.98 -3.52
C MET A 184 -15.82 -11.27 -4.30
N LEU A 185 -16.76 -12.14 -3.93
CA LEU A 185 -17.01 -13.42 -4.61
C LEU A 185 -17.58 -13.26 -6.02
N VAL A 186 -18.21 -12.12 -6.33
CA VAL A 186 -18.85 -11.88 -7.63
C VAL A 186 -17.96 -11.06 -8.56
N HIS A 187 -17.28 -10.05 -8.03
CA HIS A 187 -16.33 -9.21 -8.76
C HIS A 187 -14.89 -9.69 -8.62
N PHE A 188 -14.76 -10.95 -8.24
CA PHE A 188 -13.51 -11.60 -7.93
C PHE A 188 -12.51 -11.36 -9.07
N GLY A 189 -11.37 -10.74 -8.74
CA GLY A 189 -10.29 -10.52 -9.70
C GLY A 189 -10.38 -9.37 -10.69
N GLN A 190 -11.49 -8.63 -10.71
CA GLN A 190 -11.62 -7.47 -11.59
C GLN A 190 -11.21 -6.17 -10.91
N TYR A 191 -11.35 -6.09 -9.59
CA TYR A 191 -11.13 -4.85 -8.82
C TYR A 191 -10.39 -5.13 -7.50
N GLU A 192 -9.06 -5.10 -7.53
CA GLU A 192 -8.17 -5.28 -6.36
C GLU A 192 -8.53 -4.29 -5.23
N THR A 193 -8.90 -3.04 -5.59
CA THR A 193 -9.24 -1.99 -4.62
C THR A 193 -10.50 -2.31 -3.79
N ILE A 194 -11.50 -2.99 -4.38
CA ILE A 194 -12.70 -3.43 -3.67
C ILE A 194 -12.34 -4.50 -2.65
N ILE A 195 -11.44 -5.42 -3.01
CA ILE A 195 -10.95 -6.49 -2.13
C ILE A 195 -10.13 -5.92 -0.96
N GLU A 196 -9.29 -4.91 -1.22
CA GLU A 196 -8.54 -4.21 -0.17
C GLU A 196 -9.50 -3.56 0.84
N GLN A 197 -10.44 -2.74 0.35
CA GLN A 197 -11.42 -2.05 1.20
C GLN A 197 -12.33 -3.02 1.97
N ALA A 198 -12.62 -4.15 1.35
CA ALA A 198 -13.35 -5.23 1.97
C ALA A 198 -12.62 -5.83 3.17
N LEU A 199 -11.34 -6.17 2.99
CA LEU A 199 -10.50 -6.73 4.05
C LEU A 199 -10.26 -5.71 5.17
N GLU A 200 -10.03 -4.44 4.82
CA GLU A 200 -9.93 -3.35 5.79
C GLU A 200 -11.20 -3.25 6.65
N LEU A 201 -12.38 -3.32 6.01
CA LEU A 201 -13.65 -3.29 6.73
C LEU A 201 -13.80 -4.52 7.65
N VAL A 202 -13.51 -5.73 7.16
CA VAL A 202 -13.52 -6.97 7.97
C VAL A 202 -12.61 -6.85 9.19
N HIS A 203 -11.40 -6.31 9.01
CA HIS A 203 -10.41 -6.20 10.08
C HIS A 203 -10.84 -5.20 11.17
N ARG A 204 -11.39 -4.04 10.79
CA ARG A 204 -11.88 -3.04 11.76
C ARG A 204 -13.13 -3.49 12.50
N ILE A 205 -13.95 -4.31 11.84
CA ILE A 205 -15.20 -4.82 12.39
C ILE A 205 -15.01 -5.86 13.50
N HIS A 206 -13.90 -6.61 13.51
CA HIS A 206 -13.69 -7.71 14.45
C HIS A 206 -12.51 -7.44 15.41
N PRO A 207 -12.68 -6.57 16.42
CA PRO A 207 -11.58 -6.14 17.28
C PRO A 207 -11.12 -7.17 18.33
N SER A 208 -11.83 -8.30 18.53
CA SER A 208 -11.53 -9.27 19.59
C SER A 208 -10.81 -10.54 19.10
N LYS A 209 -10.06 -11.20 19.98
CA LYS A 209 -9.38 -12.49 19.71
C LYS A 209 -10.36 -13.62 19.40
N ASP A 210 -11.50 -13.73 20.10
CA ASP A 210 -12.54 -14.74 19.81
C ASP A 210 -13.23 -14.52 18.45
N THR A 211 -13.19 -13.29 17.93
CA THR A 211 -13.63 -12.96 16.56
C THR A 211 -12.54 -13.13 15.50
N ALA A 212 -11.30 -13.45 15.88
CA ALA A 212 -10.25 -13.79 14.92
C ALA A 212 -10.54 -15.13 14.25
N ASP A 213 -10.93 -16.15 14.99
CA ASP A 213 -11.29 -17.47 14.42
C ASP A 213 -12.46 -17.38 13.43
N GLN A 214 -13.45 -16.52 13.70
CA GLN A 214 -14.57 -16.27 12.78
C GLN A 214 -14.13 -15.51 11.52
N ARG A 215 -13.17 -14.58 11.63
CA ARG A 215 -12.54 -13.93 10.47
C ARG A 215 -11.77 -14.94 9.63
N TYR A 216 -10.92 -15.76 10.26
CA TYR A 216 -10.16 -16.81 9.60
C TYR A 216 -11.09 -17.82 8.94
N GLN A 217 -12.19 -18.22 9.58
CA GLN A 217 -13.18 -19.11 8.98
C GLN A 217 -13.87 -18.49 7.77
N LEU A 218 -14.28 -17.22 7.83
CA LEU A 218 -14.86 -16.53 6.68
C LEU A 218 -13.88 -16.45 5.52
N ILE A 219 -12.65 -16.06 5.79
CA ILE A 219 -11.61 -15.89 4.77
C ILE A 219 -11.19 -17.25 4.20
N THR A 220 -11.02 -18.27 5.06
CA THR A 220 -10.74 -19.65 4.64
C THR A 220 -11.91 -20.23 3.85
N TYR A 221 -13.16 -19.93 4.22
CA TYR A 221 -14.34 -20.32 3.45
C TYR A 221 -14.37 -19.61 2.10
N THR A 222 -14.13 -18.30 2.07
CA THR A 222 -14.07 -17.51 0.83
C THR A 222 -12.99 -18.04 -0.08
N LEU A 223 -11.76 -18.22 0.42
CA LEU A 223 -10.65 -18.82 -0.31
C LEU A 223 -11.03 -20.21 -0.80
N ASN A 224 -11.52 -21.11 0.06
CA ASN A 224 -11.89 -22.46 -0.34
C ASN A 224 -13.00 -22.47 -1.40
N ASP A 225 -14.02 -21.62 -1.29
CA ASP A 225 -15.08 -21.48 -2.30
C ASP A 225 -14.48 -21.03 -3.64
N ILE A 226 -13.60 -20.03 -3.61
CA ILE A 226 -12.86 -19.57 -4.79
C ILE A 226 -12.07 -20.72 -5.40
N ILE A 227 -11.35 -21.50 -4.60
CA ILE A 227 -10.48 -22.58 -5.08
C ILE A 227 -11.28 -23.75 -5.64
N GLN A 228 -12.45 -24.05 -5.06
CA GLN A 228 -13.37 -25.00 -5.64
C GLN A 228 -13.89 -24.50 -6.99
N ARG A 229 -14.20 -23.20 -7.10
CA ARG A 229 -14.53 -22.59 -8.41
C ARG A 229 -13.38 -22.65 -9.40
N CYS A 230 -12.12 -22.46 -8.95
CA CYS A 230 -10.93 -22.66 -9.79
C CYS A 230 -10.86 -24.05 -10.41
N LYS A 231 -11.28 -25.09 -9.66
CA LYS A 231 -11.26 -26.47 -10.14
C LYS A 231 -12.38 -26.78 -11.14
N THR A 232 -13.41 -25.94 -11.21
CA THR A 232 -14.62 -26.19 -12.01
C THR A 232 -14.76 -25.27 -13.22
N GLU A 233 -14.17 -24.08 -13.22
CA GLU A 233 -14.35 -23.07 -14.27
C GLU A 233 -13.21 -23.08 -15.31
N HIS A 234 -13.55 -22.94 -16.60
CA HIS A 234 -12.67 -23.09 -17.77
C HIS A 234 -11.59 -22.00 -17.97
N ASN A 235 -11.26 -21.20 -16.95
CA ASN A 235 -10.26 -20.13 -17.06
C ASN A 235 -9.21 -20.19 -15.92
N GLU A 236 -8.44 -21.29 -15.90
CA GLU A 236 -7.53 -21.66 -14.81
C GLU A 236 -6.54 -20.54 -14.43
N GLU A 237 -5.99 -19.80 -15.40
CA GLU A 237 -4.98 -18.75 -15.18
C GLU A 237 -5.57 -17.50 -14.51
N LEU A 238 -6.71 -17.04 -15.01
CA LEU A 238 -7.42 -15.90 -14.41
C LEU A 238 -7.77 -16.27 -12.97
N THR A 239 -8.47 -17.38 -12.74
CA THR A 239 -8.92 -17.74 -11.40
C THR A 239 -7.74 -17.99 -10.44
N PHE A 240 -6.61 -18.51 -10.95
CA PHE A 240 -5.38 -18.62 -10.17
C PHE A 240 -4.86 -17.26 -9.72
N MET A 241 -4.76 -16.28 -10.62
CA MET A 241 -4.33 -14.92 -10.27
C MET A 241 -5.21 -14.28 -9.21
N GLN A 242 -6.51 -14.52 -9.29
CA GLN A 242 -7.47 -13.97 -8.34
C GLN A 242 -7.32 -14.60 -6.94
N CYS A 243 -7.09 -15.91 -6.84
CA CYS A 243 -6.68 -16.57 -5.60
C CYS A 243 -5.43 -15.95 -5.00
N MET A 244 -4.45 -15.63 -5.84
CA MET A 244 -3.19 -15.04 -5.40
C MET A 244 -3.38 -13.61 -4.89
N ILE A 245 -4.16 -12.77 -5.58
CA ILE A 245 -4.50 -11.41 -5.13
C ILE A 245 -5.09 -11.43 -3.73
N MET A 246 -6.07 -12.30 -3.52
CA MET A 246 -6.76 -12.40 -2.24
C MET A 246 -5.88 -12.95 -1.13
N SER A 247 -5.06 -13.95 -1.46
CA SER A 247 -4.08 -14.49 -0.52
C SER A 247 -3.08 -13.43 -0.09
N LYS A 248 -2.55 -12.63 -1.03
CA LYS A 248 -1.63 -11.53 -0.74
C LYS A 248 -2.26 -10.48 0.15
N LEU A 249 -3.39 -9.94 -0.27
CA LEU A 249 -4.06 -8.87 0.47
C LEU A 249 -4.45 -9.31 1.88
N PHE A 250 -4.87 -10.57 2.02
CA PHE A 250 -5.15 -11.15 3.33
C PHE A 250 -3.91 -11.19 4.23
N ILE A 251 -2.78 -11.70 3.71
CA ILE A 251 -1.52 -11.76 4.46
C ILE A 251 -1.08 -10.34 4.88
N GLU A 252 -1.20 -9.35 3.99
CA GLU A 252 -0.77 -7.97 4.25
C GLU A 252 -1.65 -7.24 5.29
N HIS A 253 -2.93 -7.59 5.41
CA HIS A 253 -3.85 -6.97 6.37
C HIS A 253 -3.79 -7.60 7.77
N GLU A 254 -3.28 -8.83 7.90
CA GLU A 254 -3.14 -9.49 9.20
C GLU A 254 -1.79 -9.19 9.84
N LYS A 255 -1.80 -8.56 11.03
CA LYS A 255 -0.56 -8.26 11.78
C LYS A 255 0.18 -9.54 12.19
N GLU A 256 -0.58 -10.56 12.59
CA GLU A 256 -0.11 -11.89 12.97
C GLU A 256 -1.03 -12.93 12.32
N PRO A 257 -0.83 -13.28 11.03
CA PRO A 257 -1.64 -14.30 10.40
C PRO A 257 -1.48 -15.61 11.15
N ASP A 258 -2.59 -16.26 11.53
CA ASP A 258 -2.57 -17.57 12.19
C ASP A 258 -2.20 -18.67 11.19
N LEU A 259 -0.90 -18.71 10.87
CA LEU A 259 -0.31 -19.71 9.99
C LEU A 259 -0.19 -21.08 10.67
N ASN A 260 -0.69 -21.24 11.90
CA ASN A 260 -0.91 -22.54 12.52
C ASN A 260 -2.21 -23.20 12.03
N ASN A 261 -3.12 -22.43 11.42
CA ASN A 261 -4.28 -22.99 10.73
C ASN A 261 -3.80 -23.88 9.57
N THR A 262 -4.02 -25.18 9.71
CA THR A 262 -3.50 -26.20 8.79
C THR A 262 -4.07 -26.04 7.38
N ASP A 263 -5.33 -25.65 7.26
CA ASP A 263 -6.02 -25.56 5.97
C ASP A 263 -5.51 -24.36 5.18
N LEU A 264 -5.40 -23.20 5.85
CA LEU A 264 -4.82 -22.00 5.27
C LEU A 264 -3.35 -22.22 4.87
N LYS A 265 -2.56 -22.86 5.73
CA LYS A 265 -1.15 -23.15 5.45
C LYS A 265 -0.99 -24.09 4.26
N GLN A 266 -1.72 -25.19 4.21
CA GLN A 266 -1.70 -26.13 3.08
C GLN A 266 -2.11 -25.43 1.80
N LEU A 267 -3.11 -24.57 1.90
CA LEU A 267 -3.60 -23.86 0.75
C LEU A 267 -2.57 -22.88 0.18
N LEU A 268 -2.03 -22.00 1.02
CA LEU A 268 -1.02 -21.02 0.62
C LEU A 268 0.22 -21.72 0.06
N ASP A 269 0.66 -22.82 0.69
CA ASP A 269 1.78 -23.61 0.19
C ASP A 269 1.50 -24.18 -1.20
N SER A 270 0.31 -24.75 -1.42
CA SER A 270 -0.11 -25.27 -2.73
C SER A 270 -0.15 -24.17 -3.80
N LEU A 271 -0.78 -23.03 -3.50
CA LEU A 271 -0.90 -21.90 -4.42
C LEU A 271 0.49 -21.34 -4.77
N ILE A 272 1.33 -21.05 -3.78
CA ILE A 272 2.66 -20.50 -4.01
C ILE A 272 3.53 -21.49 -4.80
N ARG A 273 3.50 -22.79 -4.46
CA ARG A 273 4.30 -23.78 -5.20
C ARG A 273 3.90 -23.85 -6.67
N SER A 274 2.60 -23.87 -6.95
CA SER A 274 2.07 -23.88 -8.31
C SER A 274 2.40 -22.59 -9.06
N GLY A 275 2.23 -21.43 -8.43
CA GLY A 275 2.47 -20.13 -9.05
C GLY A 275 3.93 -19.88 -9.40
N LEU A 276 4.87 -20.26 -8.52
CA LEU A 276 6.31 -20.15 -8.81
C LEU A 276 6.78 -21.11 -9.92
N SER A 277 6.02 -22.16 -10.19
CA SER A 277 6.30 -23.13 -11.26
C SER A 277 5.43 -22.90 -12.50
N HIS A 278 4.60 -21.85 -12.50
CA HIS A 278 3.74 -21.50 -13.62
C HIS A 278 4.56 -21.08 -14.84
N LYS A 279 4.02 -21.19 -16.06
CA LYS A 279 4.74 -20.77 -17.28
C LYS A 279 4.67 -19.26 -17.53
N ASP A 280 3.57 -18.66 -17.11
CA ASP A 280 3.33 -17.22 -17.21
C ASP A 280 4.16 -16.42 -16.18
N ILE A 281 4.90 -15.42 -16.68
CA ILE A 281 5.75 -14.52 -15.90
C ILE A 281 4.92 -13.62 -14.98
N ASP A 282 3.74 -13.18 -15.41
CA ASP A 282 2.88 -12.31 -14.60
C ASP A 282 2.35 -13.08 -13.38
N ILE A 283 2.02 -14.35 -13.57
CA ILE A 283 1.63 -15.25 -12.48
C ILE A 283 2.79 -15.51 -11.53
N GLN A 284 3.99 -15.78 -12.06
CA GLN A 284 5.19 -15.94 -11.24
C GLN A 284 5.50 -14.67 -10.43
N SER A 285 5.39 -13.51 -11.06
CA SER A 285 5.63 -12.17 -10.48
C SER A 285 4.67 -11.90 -9.32
N TYR A 286 3.37 -12.10 -9.55
CA TYR A 286 2.37 -11.92 -8.50
C TYR A 286 2.55 -12.93 -7.37
N THR A 287 2.94 -14.17 -7.70
CA THR A 287 3.26 -15.20 -6.71
C THR A 287 4.45 -14.83 -5.85
N LEU A 288 5.49 -14.27 -6.45
CA LEU A 288 6.67 -13.82 -5.72
C LEU A 288 6.34 -12.62 -4.81
N SER A 289 5.50 -11.69 -5.27
CA SER A 289 4.97 -10.61 -4.42
C SER A 289 4.16 -11.16 -3.24
N THR A 290 3.37 -12.21 -3.44
CA THR A 290 2.57 -12.84 -2.38
C THR A 290 3.47 -13.59 -1.38
N LEU A 291 4.45 -14.35 -1.90
CA LEU A 291 5.45 -15.03 -1.10
C LEU A 291 6.25 -14.04 -0.26
N ARG A 292 6.61 -12.89 -0.82
CA ARG A 292 7.32 -11.81 -0.10
C ARG A 292 6.57 -11.40 1.16
N SER A 293 5.26 -11.17 1.08
CA SER A 293 4.43 -10.86 2.25
C SER A 293 4.41 -12.05 3.21
N LEU A 294 4.23 -13.29 2.72
CA LEU A 294 4.20 -14.49 3.57
C LEU A 294 5.49 -14.72 4.36
N VAL A 295 6.65 -14.60 3.72
CA VAL A 295 7.94 -14.84 4.38
C VAL A 295 8.24 -13.80 5.44
N CYS A 296 7.71 -12.58 5.33
CA CYS A 296 7.80 -11.58 6.39
C CYS A 296 7.03 -11.97 7.66
N HIS A 297 5.96 -12.77 7.55
CA HIS A 297 5.20 -13.24 8.70
C HIS A 297 5.64 -14.62 9.23
N SER A 298 6.30 -15.44 8.41
CA SER A 298 6.68 -16.81 8.80
C SER A 298 8.11 -17.17 8.44
N ARG A 299 8.92 -17.36 9.49
CA ARG A 299 10.28 -17.90 9.36
C ARG A 299 10.28 -19.29 8.73
N GLN A 300 9.29 -20.13 9.04
CA GLN A 300 9.18 -21.47 8.43
C GLN A 300 8.90 -21.37 6.93
N ALA A 301 7.98 -20.49 6.50
CA ALA A 301 7.73 -20.28 5.08
C ALA A 301 9.00 -19.76 4.37
N ALA A 302 9.74 -18.86 5.00
CA ALA A 302 11.03 -18.40 4.48
C ALA A 302 12.01 -19.58 4.27
N ILE A 303 12.13 -20.49 5.24
CA ILE A 303 12.96 -21.71 5.14
C ILE A 303 12.49 -22.60 3.97
N ASP A 304 11.19 -22.84 3.87
CA ASP A 304 10.61 -23.77 2.88
C ASP A 304 10.81 -23.27 1.44
N PHE A 305 10.83 -21.96 1.23
CA PHE A 305 10.89 -21.34 -0.09
C PHE A 305 12.24 -20.71 -0.47
N ILE A 306 13.20 -20.55 0.45
CA ILE A 306 14.48 -19.87 0.18
C ILE A 306 15.23 -20.43 -1.02
N LYS A 307 15.23 -21.77 -1.19
CA LYS A 307 15.89 -22.43 -2.33
C LYS A 307 15.25 -22.06 -3.66
N LYS A 308 13.92 -21.92 -3.71
CA LYS A 308 13.20 -21.47 -4.90
C LYS A 308 13.48 -19.99 -5.18
N ILE A 309 13.51 -19.14 -4.15
CA ILE A 309 13.84 -17.72 -4.29
C ILE A 309 15.26 -17.58 -4.88
N LEU A 310 16.26 -18.25 -4.30
CA LEU A 310 17.63 -18.25 -4.81
C LEU A 310 17.73 -18.82 -6.24
N HIS A 311 16.93 -19.82 -6.58
CA HIS A 311 16.88 -20.35 -7.94
C HIS A 311 16.39 -19.28 -8.93
N ILE A 312 15.30 -18.58 -8.61
CA ILE A 312 14.75 -17.48 -9.41
C ILE A 312 15.82 -16.39 -9.59
N THR A 313 16.44 -15.94 -8.50
CA THR A 313 17.46 -14.89 -8.55
C THR A 313 18.64 -15.24 -9.46
N ASN A 314 19.07 -16.52 -9.44
CA ASN A 314 20.30 -16.93 -10.12
C ASN A 314 20.10 -17.48 -11.54
N LYS A 315 18.93 -18.05 -11.85
CA LYS A 315 18.71 -18.85 -13.07
C LYS A 315 17.68 -18.26 -14.01
N ILE A 316 16.71 -17.49 -13.52
CA ILE A 316 15.71 -16.86 -14.39
C ILE A 316 16.34 -15.66 -15.08
N GLN A 317 16.08 -15.46 -16.37
CA GLN A 317 16.62 -14.34 -17.14
C GLN A 317 15.77 -13.07 -17.06
N ASP A 318 14.48 -13.21 -16.74
CA ASP A 318 13.58 -12.07 -16.59
C ASP A 318 14.04 -11.14 -15.45
N ILE A 319 14.26 -9.87 -15.80
CA ILE A 319 14.84 -8.87 -14.89
C ILE A 319 13.86 -8.50 -13.79
N SER A 320 12.56 -8.39 -14.11
CA SER A 320 11.53 -8.03 -13.14
C SER A 320 11.43 -9.08 -12.03
N LEU A 321 11.35 -10.36 -12.41
CA LEU A 321 11.35 -11.49 -11.48
C LEU A 321 12.63 -11.56 -10.65
N LYS A 322 13.80 -11.33 -11.27
CA LYS A 322 15.07 -11.23 -10.54
C LYS A 322 15.02 -10.13 -9.48
N CYS A 323 14.64 -8.90 -9.83
CA CYS A 323 14.55 -7.77 -8.91
C CYS A 323 13.56 -8.05 -7.75
N GLN A 324 12.42 -8.65 -8.04
CA GLN A 324 11.46 -9.06 -7.01
C GLN A 324 12.02 -10.15 -6.09
N SER A 325 12.76 -11.12 -6.63
CA SER A 325 13.37 -12.18 -5.82
C SER A 325 14.47 -11.64 -4.91
N ILE A 326 15.29 -10.71 -5.41
CA ILE A 326 16.31 -10.01 -4.62
C ILE A 326 15.63 -9.18 -3.52
N SER A 327 14.57 -8.43 -3.85
CA SER A 327 13.79 -7.70 -2.85
C SER A 327 13.22 -8.61 -1.77
N THR A 328 12.77 -9.82 -2.15
CA THR A 328 12.26 -10.82 -1.21
C THR A 328 13.37 -11.35 -0.30
N LEU A 329 14.57 -11.61 -0.83
CA LEU A 329 15.73 -12.02 -0.02
C LEU A 329 16.14 -10.93 0.98
N ILE A 330 16.13 -9.67 0.55
CA ILE A 330 16.41 -8.52 1.43
C ILE A 330 15.39 -8.44 2.55
N ASP A 331 14.10 -8.61 2.25
CA ASP A 331 13.05 -8.57 3.27
C ASP A 331 13.18 -9.73 4.27
N VAL A 332 13.53 -10.94 3.80
CA VAL A 332 13.85 -12.07 4.70
C VAL A 332 14.99 -11.71 5.65
N LEU A 333 16.05 -11.07 5.16
CA LEU A 333 17.17 -10.61 6.00
C LEU A 333 16.75 -9.51 6.98
N LEU A 334 15.91 -8.56 6.54
CA LEU A 334 15.42 -7.47 7.37
C LEU A 334 14.57 -7.97 8.54
N VAL A 335 13.71 -8.96 8.29
CA VAL A 335 12.78 -9.51 9.27
C VAL A 335 13.46 -10.54 10.17
N HIS A 336 14.12 -11.54 9.57
CA HIS A 336 14.60 -12.74 10.29
C HIS A 336 16.06 -12.68 10.71
N GLY A 337 16.81 -11.66 10.27
CA GLY A 337 18.22 -11.50 10.61
C GLY A 337 19.15 -12.43 9.83
N LEU A 338 20.46 -12.23 10.03
CA LEU A 338 21.49 -13.04 9.38
C LEU A 338 21.48 -14.49 9.86
N ASP A 339 21.21 -14.72 11.14
CA ASP A 339 21.10 -16.05 11.76
C ASP A 339 20.09 -16.98 11.07
N PHE A 340 19.18 -16.42 10.26
CA PHE A 340 18.36 -17.20 9.35
C PHE A 340 19.21 -18.11 8.44
N PHE A 341 20.28 -17.59 7.85
CA PHE A 341 21.11 -18.36 6.92
C PHE A 341 22.06 -19.33 7.63
N THR A 342 22.47 -19.05 8.88
CA THR A 342 23.25 -20.04 9.67
C THR A 342 22.42 -21.29 9.92
N SER A 343 21.11 -21.16 10.15
CA SER A 343 20.19 -22.29 10.30
C SER A 343 20.06 -23.16 9.03
N LEU A 344 20.49 -22.62 7.88
CA LEU A 344 20.48 -23.30 6.58
C LEU A 344 21.87 -23.85 6.19
N ASN A 345 22.85 -23.84 7.11
CA ASN A 345 24.26 -24.18 6.85
C ASN A 345 24.92 -23.31 5.78
N LEU A 346 24.47 -22.06 5.61
CA LEU A 346 25.09 -21.06 4.74
C LEU A 346 25.89 -20.09 5.63
N THR A 347 27.21 -20.03 5.48
CA THR A 347 28.09 -19.14 6.26
C THR A 347 27.74 -17.67 6.01
N THR A 348 27.19 -16.99 7.01
CA THR A 348 26.28 -15.84 6.84
C THR A 348 26.85 -14.59 6.21
N SER A 349 27.86 -13.96 6.82
CA SER A 349 28.35 -12.65 6.38
C SER A 349 29.10 -12.76 5.05
N GLN A 350 30.02 -13.71 4.94
CA GLN A 350 30.81 -13.94 3.74
C GLN A 350 29.95 -14.42 2.56
N PHE A 351 28.94 -15.27 2.79
CA PHE A 351 28.03 -15.68 1.73
C PHE A 351 27.24 -14.48 1.21
N ILE A 352 26.68 -13.64 2.07
CA ILE A 352 25.87 -12.50 1.64
C ILE A 352 26.73 -11.46 0.93
N GLU A 353 27.92 -11.16 1.45
CA GLU A 353 28.86 -10.25 0.81
C GLU A 353 29.27 -10.75 -0.57
N GLN A 354 29.68 -12.01 -0.69
CA GLN A 354 30.06 -12.60 -1.97
C GLN A 354 28.87 -12.72 -2.92
N TYR A 355 27.69 -13.09 -2.41
CA TYR A 355 26.47 -13.27 -3.19
C TYR A 355 25.96 -11.94 -3.75
N LEU A 356 25.85 -10.91 -2.92
CA LEU A 356 25.42 -9.58 -3.35
C LEU A 356 26.44 -8.94 -4.28
N SER A 357 27.74 -9.12 -4.02
CA SER A 357 28.81 -8.65 -4.93
C SER A 357 28.72 -9.32 -6.30
N ASN A 358 28.49 -10.64 -6.33
CA ASN A 358 28.31 -11.38 -7.57
C ASN A 358 27.06 -10.90 -8.33
N LEU A 359 25.94 -10.66 -7.65
CA LEU A 359 24.73 -10.13 -8.27
C LEU A 359 24.94 -8.69 -8.77
N PHE A 360 25.72 -7.87 -8.07
CA PHE A 360 26.01 -6.50 -8.48
C PHE A 360 26.90 -6.43 -9.73
N SER A 361 27.65 -7.49 -10.03
CA SER A 361 28.41 -7.61 -11.28
C SER A 361 27.52 -7.79 -12.52
N ASP A 362 26.20 -7.98 -12.34
CA ASP A 362 25.23 -7.97 -13.45
C ASP A 362 25.24 -6.59 -14.15
N ARG A 363 25.13 -6.60 -15.49
CA ARG A 363 25.13 -5.37 -16.29
C ARG A 363 23.83 -4.58 -16.15
N ASN A 364 22.79 -5.18 -15.60
CA ASN A 364 21.48 -4.55 -15.51
C ASN A 364 21.40 -3.53 -14.35
N ILE A 365 21.03 -2.28 -14.69
CA ILE A 365 20.92 -1.18 -13.73
C ILE A 365 19.81 -1.36 -12.69
N GLU A 366 18.71 -2.03 -13.03
CA GLU A 366 17.58 -2.28 -12.11
C GLU A 366 17.95 -3.29 -11.02
N ILE A 367 18.76 -4.29 -11.38
CA ILE A 367 19.32 -5.26 -10.42
C ILE A 367 20.27 -4.54 -9.47
N LYS A 368 21.22 -3.75 -10.01
CA LYS A 368 22.14 -2.95 -9.20
C LYS A 368 21.38 -2.01 -8.25
N HIS A 369 20.36 -1.32 -8.77
CA HIS A 369 19.49 -0.43 -7.98
C HIS A 369 18.85 -1.18 -6.81
N THR A 370 18.23 -2.32 -7.08
CA THR A 370 17.55 -3.15 -6.07
C THR A 370 18.52 -3.60 -4.98
N ILE A 371 19.73 -4.02 -5.35
CA ILE A 371 20.79 -4.42 -4.41
C ILE A 371 21.22 -3.24 -3.54
N VAL A 372 21.49 -2.08 -4.14
CA VAL A 372 21.98 -0.89 -3.41
C VAL A 372 20.96 -0.41 -2.39
N PHE A 373 19.70 -0.25 -2.79
CA PHE A 373 18.64 0.15 -1.85
C PHE A 373 18.36 -0.93 -0.80
N GLY A 374 18.57 -2.20 -1.14
CA GLY A 374 18.56 -3.31 -0.19
C GLY A 374 19.64 -3.20 0.88
N LEU A 375 20.89 -2.99 0.46
CA LEU A 375 22.03 -2.80 1.35
C LEU A 375 21.83 -1.59 2.27
N ILE A 376 21.37 -0.47 1.73
CA ILE A 376 21.02 0.73 2.51
C ILE A 376 20.03 0.37 3.62
N LYS A 377 18.94 -0.33 3.31
CA LYS A 377 17.95 -0.77 4.30
C LYS A 377 18.56 -1.69 5.37
N LEU A 378 19.39 -2.65 4.95
CA LEU A 378 20.03 -3.59 5.87
C LEU A 378 21.03 -2.90 6.82
N PHE A 379 21.77 -1.90 6.34
CA PHE A 379 22.68 -1.11 7.16
C PHE A 379 21.94 -0.19 8.13
N LEU A 380 20.93 0.54 7.66
CA LEU A 380 20.16 1.44 8.53
C LEU A 380 19.35 0.69 9.59
N SER A 381 18.96 -0.55 9.33
CA SER A 381 18.29 -1.43 10.31
C SER A 381 19.25 -2.22 11.20
N SER A 382 20.57 -2.04 11.05
CA SER A 382 21.60 -2.81 11.76
C SER A 382 21.48 -4.33 11.60
N ARG A 383 20.88 -4.78 10.49
CA ARG A 383 20.72 -6.20 10.15
C ARG A 383 21.91 -6.79 9.43
N LEU A 384 22.74 -5.94 8.81
CA LEU A 384 23.99 -6.31 8.18
C LEU A 384 25.08 -5.35 8.65
N GLU A 385 26.21 -5.89 9.10
CA GLU A 385 27.37 -5.07 9.43
C GLU A 385 27.97 -4.49 8.15
N PRO A 386 28.21 -3.16 8.11
CA PRO A 386 28.80 -2.52 6.94
C PRO A 386 30.27 -2.93 6.79
N THR A 387 30.65 -3.38 5.59
CA THR A 387 32.04 -3.64 5.21
C THR A 387 32.49 -2.66 4.14
N VAL A 388 33.80 -2.47 4.01
CA VAL A 388 34.42 -1.66 2.96
C VAL A 388 33.96 -2.12 1.56
N SER A 389 33.90 -3.43 1.30
CA SER A 389 33.47 -3.97 0.00
C SER A 389 32.01 -3.64 -0.32
N LEU A 390 31.11 -3.79 0.66
CA LEU A 390 29.69 -3.54 0.45
C LEU A 390 29.37 -2.04 0.32
N LEU A 391 30.07 -1.18 1.04
CA LEU A 391 29.92 0.27 0.88
C LEU A 391 30.50 0.76 -0.46
N LYS A 392 31.57 0.12 -0.96
CA LYS A 392 32.08 0.36 -2.33
C LYS A 392 31.02 0.07 -3.39
N ILE A 393 30.20 -0.97 -3.24
CA ILE A 393 29.07 -1.24 -4.15
C ILE A 393 28.12 -0.03 -4.26
N ILE A 394 27.78 0.59 -3.13
CA ILE A 394 26.87 1.75 -3.10
C ILE A 394 27.52 2.97 -3.78
N LEU A 395 28.82 3.20 -3.56
CA LEU A 395 29.56 4.31 -4.16
C LEU A 395 29.80 4.10 -5.65
N ASP A 396 30.19 2.89 -6.06
CA ASP A 396 30.35 2.50 -7.47
C ASP A 396 29.05 2.67 -8.23
N TYR A 397 27.91 2.33 -7.62
CA TYR A 397 26.60 2.66 -8.18
C TYR A 397 26.43 4.18 -8.28
N ARG A 398 26.55 4.93 -7.19
CA ARG A 398 26.34 6.40 -7.20
C ARG A 398 27.15 7.14 -8.27
N PHE A 399 28.41 6.75 -8.44
CA PHE A 399 29.37 7.36 -9.36
C PHE A 399 29.47 6.63 -10.71
N SER A 400 28.64 5.60 -10.96
CA SER A 400 28.68 4.88 -12.21
C SER A 400 28.37 5.82 -13.38
N ASN A 401 29.25 5.78 -14.38
CA ASN A 401 29.08 6.45 -15.67
C ASN A 401 28.37 5.54 -16.69
N ASP A 402 27.54 4.59 -16.23
CA ASP A 402 26.81 3.68 -17.11
C ASP A 402 25.93 4.47 -18.11
N TYR A 403 25.72 3.89 -19.30
CA TYR A 403 25.00 4.51 -20.45
C TYR A 403 23.60 5.05 -20.13
N ARG A 404 22.97 4.59 -19.04
CA ARG A 404 21.76 5.19 -18.47
C ARG A 404 22.14 5.86 -17.15
N PRO A 405 22.21 7.19 -17.09
CA PRO A 405 22.51 7.88 -15.85
C PRO A 405 21.44 7.53 -14.82
N ILE A 406 21.90 7.23 -13.60
CA ILE A 406 21.06 7.17 -12.40
C ILE A 406 20.33 8.50 -12.27
N ASP A 407 19.03 8.45 -11.98
CA ASP A 407 18.23 9.66 -11.82
C ASP A 407 18.72 10.50 -10.64
N GLN A 408 18.55 11.82 -10.72
CA GLN A 408 19.01 12.75 -9.69
C GLN A 408 18.39 12.42 -8.32
N HIS A 409 17.11 12.02 -8.29
CA HIS A 409 16.43 11.61 -7.06
C HIS A 409 17.14 10.43 -6.37
N GLN A 410 17.56 9.42 -7.13
CA GLN A 410 18.25 8.25 -6.59
C GLN A 410 19.64 8.63 -6.04
N ARG A 411 20.32 9.60 -6.69
CA ARG A 411 21.59 10.15 -6.18
C ARG A 411 21.38 10.92 -4.88
N ASP A 412 20.29 11.66 -4.77
CA ASP A 412 19.92 12.41 -3.57
C ASP A 412 19.58 11.45 -2.41
N ASP A 413 18.89 10.34 -2.68
CA ASP A 413 18.60 9.29 -1.69
C ASP A 413 19.88 8.64 -1.16
N ILE A 414 20.82 8.27 -2.04
CA ILE A 414 22.11 7.69 -1.64
C ILE A 414 22.95 8.72 -0.85
N THR A 415 22.91 9.99 -1.27
CA THR A 415 23.61 11.06 -0.56
C THR A 415 23.03 11.26 0.84
N SER A 416 21.70 11.23 0.97
CA SER A 416 20.99 11.28 2.25
C SER A 416 21.36 10.08 3.12
N PHE A 417 21.43 8.88 2.53
CA PHE A 417 21.89 7.68 3.24
C PHE A 417 23.28 7.87 3.86
N PHE A 418 24.29 8.31 3.11
CA PHE A 418 25.64 8.49 3.67
C PHE A 418 25.66 9.54 4.79
N TYR A 419 24.90 10.62 4.63
CA TYR A 419 24.73 11.62 5.68
C TYR A 419 24.15 10.99 6.96
N PHE A 420 23.03 10.27 6.89
CA PHE A 420 22.46 9.62 8.07
C PHE A 420 23.38 8.52 8.63
N PHE A 421 23.93 7.68 7.77
CA PHE A 421 24.76 6.54 8.14
C PHE A 421 26.00 6.95 8.95
N THR A 422 26.69 8.01 8.55
CA THR A 422 27.84 8.56 9.28
C THR A 422 27.45 9.16 10.64
N HIS A 423 26.23 9.65 10.80
CA HIS A 423 25.74 10.17 12.08
C HIS A 423 25.28 9.07 13.05
N LEU A 424 25.12 7.82 12.59
CA LEU A 424 24.69 6.71 13.46
C LEU A 424 25.82 6.21 14.38
N SER A 425 27.09 6.25 13.94
CA SER A 425 28.22 5.83 14.79
C SER A 425 29.57 6.35 14.29
N ILE A 426 30.54 6.48 15.20
CA ILE A 426 31.94 6.82 14.87
C ILE A 426 32.56 5.73 13.98
N SER A 427 32.22 4.45 14.22
CA SER A 427 32.70 3.34 13.40
C SER A 427 32.29 3.49 11.92
N ASN A 428 31.08 4.00 11.66
CA ASN A 428 30.62 4.28 10.30
C ASN A 428 31.42 5.42 9.65
N VAL A 429 31.78 6.45 10.41
CA VAL A 429 32.65 7.54 9.91
C VAL A 429 34.00 6.98 9.47
N LEU A 430 34.64 6.18 10.31
CA LEU A 430 35.95 5.58 10.00
C LEU A 430 35.90 4.68 8.75
N LEU A 431 34.82 3.90 8.58
CA LEU A 431 34.62 3.09 7.37
C LEU A 431 34.51 3.96 6.11
N ILE A 432 33.77 5.07 6.17
CA ILE A 432 33.64 5.99 5.03
C ILE A 432 34.96 6.70 4.73
N GLU A 433 35.73 7.07 5.76
CA GLU A 433 37.07 7.64 5.60
C GLU A 433 38.01 6.67 4.87
N GLU A 434 38.04 5.40 5.29
CA GLU A 434 38.83 4.34 4.66
C GLU A 434 38.48 4.18 3.18
N ILE A 435 37.19 4.14 2.84
CA ILE A 435 36.74 3.98 1.45
C ILE A 435 37.02 5.23 0.62
N THR A 436 36.87 6.43 1.21
CA THR A 436 37.12 7.69 0.51
C THR A 436 38.59 7.82 0.13
N PHE A 437 39.49 7.43 1.04
CA PHE A 437 40.93 7.36 0.74
C PHE A 437 41.22 6.42 -0.43
N ASP A 438 40.63 5.23 -0.41
CA ASP A 438 40.76 4.25 -1.50
C ASP A 438 40.22 4.78 -2.85
N LEU A 439 39.10 5.49 -2.85
CA LEU A 439 38.48 6.03 -4.07
C LEU A 439 39.25 7.22 -4.66
N VAL A 440 39.78 8.12 -3.82
CA VAL A 440 40.56 9.28 -4.27
C VAL A 440 41.97 8.86 -4.74
N SER A 441 42.48 7.73 -4.26
CA SER A 441 43.79 7.21 -4.65
C SER A 441 43.82 6.51 -6.02
N ARG A 442 42.65 6.24 -6.61
CA ARG A 442 42.46 5.65 -7.95
C ARG A 442 42.17 6.73 -8.98
#